data_AF-A0A0K8QEC7-F1
#
_entry.id   AF-A0A0K8QEC7-F1
#
_cell.length_a   1.000
_cell.length_b   1.000
_cell.length_c   1.000
_cell.angle_alpha   90.00
_cell.angle_beta   90.00
_cell.angle_gamma   90.00
#
_symmetry.space_group_name_H-M   'P 1'
#
loop_
_entity.id
_entity.type
_entity.pdbx_description
1 polymer ?
#
loop_
_entity_poly.entity_id
_entity_poly.type
_entity_poly.pdbx_seq_one_letter_code
_entity_poly.pdbx_strand_id
1 'polypeptide(L)' 'MGEEPETVETVAEPYLVREGLLGRTPRGRIAMASAWTHLGYAVPPGVFGQDPLALFEDSENGAESIDTGR' A
#
# COMPACT_ATOMS: atom_id res chain seq x y z
N MET A 1 -25.54 20.44 10.86
CA MET A 1 -25.05 19.07 11.03
C MET A 1 -23.76 18.98 10.25
N GLY A 2 -22.61 19.45 10.73
CA GLY A 2 -22.14 19.50 12.10
C GLY A 2 -21.16 18.35 12.26
N GLU A 3 -19.92 18.54 11.82
CA GLU A 3 -18.80 17.74 12.28
C GLU A 3 -17.67 18.72 12.54
N GLU A 4 -17.46 19.03 13.81
CA GLU A 4 -16.28 19.76 14.26
C GLU A 4 -15.05 18.95 13.79
N PRO A 5 -14.15 19.53 12.98
CA PRO A 5 -13.02 18.81 12.38
C PRO A 5 -12.10 18.13 13.41
N GLU A 6 -12.21 18.49 14.69
CA GLU A 6 -11.56 17.80 15.81
C GLU A 6 -11.98 16.33 15.99
N THR A 7 -13.19 15.92 15.61
CA THR A 7 -13.69 14.54 15.85
C THR A 7 -13.27 13.52 14.80
N VAL A 8 -13.15 13.91 13.53
CA VAL A 8 -12.77 12.98 12.46
C VAL A 8 -11.29 12.58 12.59
N GLU A 9 -10.41 13.53 12.90
CA GLU A 9 -8.97 13.25 13.04
C GLU A 9 -8.66 12.41 14.29
N THR A 10 -9.42 12.58 15.38
CA THR A 10 -9.20 11.81 16.63
C THR A 10 -9.88 10.44 16.64
N VAL A 11 -11.00 10.27 15.94
CA VAL A 11 -11.78 9.01 15.98
C VAL A 11 -11.54 8.13 14.75
N ALA A 12 -11.52 8.70 13.55
CA ALA A 12 -11.42 7.91 12.32
C ALA A 12 -9.98 7.45 12.05
N GLU A 13 -8.99 8.33 12.23
CA GLU A 13 -7.59 7.97 11.96
C GLU A 13 -7.09 6.73 12.72
N PRO A 14 -7.28 6.59 14.05
CA PRO A 14 -6.76 5.42 14.74
C PRO A 14 -7.40 4.13 14.22
N TYR A 15 -8.64 4.18 13.75
CA TYR A 15 -9.28 3.04 13.10
C TYR A 15 -8.68 2.77 11.71
N LEU A 16 -8.59 3.78 10.85
CA LEU A 16 -8.08 3.64 9.49
C LEU A 16 -6.61 3.20 9.44
N VAL A 17 -5.79 3.64 10.40
CA VAL A 17 -4.41 3.18 10.54
C VAL A 17 -4.35 1.71 10.99
N ARG A 18 -5.20 1.28 11.92
CA ARG A 18 -5.26 -0.12 12.39
C ARG A 18 -5.73 -1.09 11.31
N GLU A 19 -6.72 -0.70 10.53
CA GLU A 19 -7.21 -1.47 9.38
C GLU A 19 -6.24 -1.44 8.19
N GLY A 20 -5.13 -0.71 8.30
CA GLY A 20 -4.13 -0.59 7.24
C GLY A 20 -4.62 0.17 6.01
N LEU A 21 -5.66 1.00 6.14
CA LEU A 21 -6.25 1.81 5.07
C LEU A 21 -5.52 3.17 4.93
N LEU A 22 -4.90 3.66 6.01
CA LEU A 22 -4.22 4.95 6.06
C LEU A 22 -2.77 4.83 6.54
N GLY A 23 -1.83 5.36 5.77
CA GLY A 23 -0.41 5.49 6.13
C GLY A 23 -0.06 6.89 6.60
N ARG A 24 0.86 6.98 7.57
CA ARG A 24 1.42 8.26 8.06
C ARG A 24 2.83 8.46 7.52
N THR A 25 3.10 9.63 6.94
CA THR A 25 4.42 10.00 6.41
C THR A 25 4.82 11.40 6.93
N PRO A 26 6.11 11.78 6.87
CA PRO A 26 6.55 13.13 7.21
C PRO A 26 5.89 14.23 6.35
N ARG A 27 5.39 13.88 5.17
CA ARG A 27 4.74 14.80 4.23
C ARG A 27 3.21 14.84 4.39
N GLY A 28 2.64 14.04 5.29
CA GLY A 28 1.21 13.96 5.52
C GLY A 28 0.66 12.52 5.47
N ARG A 29 -0.64 12.42 5.25
CA ARG A 29 -1.41 11.16 5.24
C ARG A 29 -1.50 10.62 3.81
N ILE A 30 -1.38 9.31 3.66
CA ILE A 30 -1.47 8.62 2.37
C ILE A 30 -2.50 7.49 2.43
N ALA A 31 -3.29 7.32 1.37
CA ALA A 31 -4.19 6.17 1.24
C ALA A 31 -3.39 4.92 0.83
N MET A 32 -3.59 3.83 1.57
CA MET A 32 -2.97 2.53 1.28
C MET A 32 -3.73 1.79 0.19
N ALA A 33 -3.11 0.78 -0.43
CA ALA A 33 -3.74 0.00 -1.50
C ALA A 33 -5.10 -0.60 -1.10
N SER A 34 -5.20 -1.07 0.14
CA SER A 34 -6.41 -1.57 0.78
C SER A 34 -7.55 -0.54 0.79
N ALA A 35 -7.26 0.75 0.98
CA ALA A 35 -8.26 1.80 0.96
C ALA A 35 -8.85 2.03 -0.44
N TRP A 36 -8.00 2.02 -1.47
CA TRP A 36 -8.46 2.12 -2.85
C TRP A 36 -9.37 0.95 -3.21
N THR A 37 -8.99 -0.28 -2.85
CA THR A 37 -9.80 -1.48 -3.05
C THR A 37 -11.11 -1.43 -2.25
N HIS A 38 -11.06 -0.98 -1.00
CA HIS A 38 -12.25 -0.86 -0.14
C HIS A 38 -13.28 0.13 -0.70
N LEU A 39 -12.81 1.17 -1.37
CA LEU A 39 -13.63 2.17 -2.05
C LEU A 39 -14.06 1.75 -3.46
N GLY A 40 -13.62 0.58 -3.96
CA GLY A 40 -13.94 0.08 -5.29
C GLY A 40 -13.19 0.78 -6.43
N TYR A 41 -12.08 1.45 -6.14
CA TYR A 41 -11.25 2.12 -7.14
C TYR A 41 -10.10 1.23 -7.62
N ALA A 42 -9.66 1.47 -8.86
CA ALA A 42 -8.41 0.92 -9.36
C ALA A 42 -7.24 1.51 -8.56
N VAL A 43 -6.39 0.64 -8.02
CA VAL A 43 -5.22 1.10 -7.26
C VAL A 43 -4.15 1.59 -8.22
N PRO A 44 -3.65 2.84 -8.09
CA PRO A 44 -2.59 3.33 -8.94
C PRO A 44 -1.25 2.61 -8.67
N PRO A 45 -0.38 2.48 -9.70
CA PRO A 45 0.94 1.90 -9.52
C PRO A 45 1.78 2.74 -8.56
N GLY A 46 2.52 2.06 -7.66
CA GLY A 46 3.36 2.72 -6.66
C GLY A 46 2.63 3.14 -5.38
N VAL A 47 1.36 2.76 -5.21
CA VAL A 47 0.69 2.90 -3.90
C VAL A 47 1.30 1.94 -2.88
N PHE A 48 1.51 2.45 -1.67
CA PHE A 48 2.03 1.64 -0.56
C PHE A 48 1.09 0.48 -0.22
N GLY A 49 1.67 -0.71 -0.06
CA GLY A 49 0.94 -1.94 0.24
C GLY A 49 0.37 -2.67 -0.98
N GLN A 50 0.74 -2.27 -2.21
CA GLN A 50 0.36 -3.00 -3.44
C GLN A 50 1.02 -4.39 -3.52
N ASP A 51 2.27 -4.53 -3.07
CA ASP A 51 2.96 -5.82 -3.06
C ASP A 51 4.18 -5.82 -2.11
N PRO A 52 4.14 -6.52 -0.97
CA PRO A 52 5.30 -6.66 -0.10
C PRO A 52 6.31 -7.70 -0.59
N LEU A 53 5.96 -8.58 -1.53
CA LEU A 53 6.85 -9.62 -2.05
C LEU A 53 7.59 -9.17 -3.31
N ALA A 54 6.99 -8.31 -4.15
CA ALA A 54 7.66 -7.76 -5.34
C ALA A 54 8.96 -6.98 -5.01
N LEU A 55 9.11 -6.48 -3.78
CA LEU A 55 10.33 -5.78 -3.32
C LEU A 55 11.56 -6.71 -3.17
N PHE A 56 11.34 -8.03 -3.10
CA PHE A 56 12.42 -9.02 -2.92
C PHE A 56 12.57 -9.97 -4.12
N GLU A 57 11.75 -9.83 -5.16
CA GLU A 57 11.75 -10.73 -6.32
C GLU A 57 12.83 -10.42 -7.38
N ASP A 58 13.60 -9.32 -7.23
CA ASP A 58 14.63 -8.91 -8.19
C ASP A 58 16.00 -9.61 -8.03
N SER A 59 16.15 -10.65 -7.17
CA SER A 59 17.47 -11.26 -6.93
C SER A 59 17.65 -12.74 -7.31
N GLU A 60 16.62 -13.49 -7.74
CA GLU A 60 16.76 -14.96 -7.90
C GLU A 60 16.40 -15.56 -9.27
N ASN A 61 16.23 -14.76 -10.34
CA ASN A 61 16.03 -15.30 -11.70
C ASN A 61 17.27 -15.19 -12.61
N GLY A 62 18.44 -15.48 -12.04
CA GLY A 62 19.71 -15.67 -12.76
C GLY A 62 20.04 -17.15 -13.05
N ALA A 63 19.05 -18.03 -13.25
CA ALA A 63 19.30 -19.38 -13.72
C ALA A 63 19.59 -19.35 -15.23
N GLU A 64 20.82 -18.94 -15.56
CA GLU A 64 21.42 -19.06 -16.87
C GLU A 64 21.28 -20.52 -17.34
N SER A 65 20.43 -20.73 -18.34
CA SER A 65 20.26 -22.02 -19.00
C SER A 65 21.53 -22.32 -19.78
N ILE A 66 22.43 -23.10 -19.18
CA ILE A 66 23.62 -23.62 -19.85
C ILE A 66 23.15 -24.57 -20.95
N ASP A 67 23.20 -24.07 -22.19
CA ASP A 67 23.06 -24.82 -23.43
C ASP A 67 24.03 -26.00 -23.45
N THR A 68 23.57 -27.17 -23.00
CA THR A 68 24.28 -28.43 -23.21
C THR A 68 23.92 -28.93 -24.60
N GLY A 69 24.59 -28.35 -25.59
CA GLY A 69 24.43 -28.66 -27.01
C GLY A 69 25.78 -28.74 -27.71
N ARG A 70 26.54 -29.84 -27.47
CA ARG A 70 27.41 -30.58 -28.42
C ARG A 70 28.58 -31.28 -27.72
#